data_AF-A0A2S8P348-F1
#
_entry.id   AF-A0A2S8P348-F1
#
_cell.length_a   1.000
_cell.length_b   1.000
_cell.length_c   1.000
_cell.angle_alpha   90.00
_cell.angle_beta   90.00
_cell.angle_gamma   90.00
#
_symmetry.space_group_name_H-M   'P 1'
#
loop_
_entity.id
_entity.type
_entity.pdbx_description
1 polymer ?
#
loop_
_entity_poly.entity_id
_entity_poly.type
_entity_poly.pdbx_seq_one_letter_code
_entity_poly.pdbx_strand_id
1 'polypeptide(L)'
;MNLIPDELKEFQQLIHIENMKYPFYIIERQESEFQFLCKDEVITLFYHTDVSEDEDEVHFNMNTIDSDYRPKKPGTDDMGVLRHDHVTNECIEMYQEEGTEFLNKRGIF
;
A
#
# COMPACT_ATOMS: atom_id res chain seq x y z
N MET A 1 -28.77 7.91 4.00
CA MET A 1 -27.36 8.05 4.43
C MET A 1 -27.24 7.82 5.95
N ASN A 2 -27.66 6.66 6.47
CA ASN A 2 -27.59 6.29 7.89
C ASN A 2 -27.07 4.85 8.05
N LEU A 3 -25.95 4.51 7.39
CA LEU A 3 -25.37 3.16 7.48
C LEU A 3 -24.22 3.07 8.49
N ILE A 4 -23.73 4.21 8.98
CA ILE A 4 -22.57 4.30 9.86
C ILE A 4 -23.05 4.79 11.22
N PRO A 5 -22.83 4.02 12.31
CA PRO A 5 -23.16 4.43 13.68
C PRO A 5 -22.52 5.77 14.04
N ASP A 6 -23.24 6.59 14.82
CA ASP A 6 -22.81 7.96 15.14
C ASP A 6 -21.45 7.99 15.86
N GLU A 7 -21.22 7.01 16.73
CA GLU A 7 -19.95 6.79 17.45
C GLU A 7 -18.78 6.43 16.53
N LEU A 8 -19.04 5.97 15.30
CA LEU A 8 -17.98 5.65 14.33
C LEU A 8 -17.70 6.77 13.35
N LYS A 9 -18.57 7.80 13.27
CA LYS A 9 -18.44 8.87 12.28
C LYS A 9 -17.18 9.70 12.46
N GLU A 10 -16.70 9.88 13.69
CA GLU A 10 -15.47 10.64 13.96
C GLU A 10 -14.21 9.91 13.48
N PHE A 11 -14.27 8.58 13.35
CA PHE A 11 -13.17 7.74 12.89
C PHE A 11 -13.23 7.48 11.37
N GLN A 12 -14.14 8.13 10.66
CA GLN A 12 -14.25 7.98 9.21
C GLN A 12 -13.66 9.16 8.46
N GLN A 13 -12.86 8.82 7.45
CA GLN A 13 -12.30 9.79 6.54
C GLN A 13 -12.59 9.37 5.11
N LEU A 14 -13.06 10.33 4.30
CA LEU A 14 -13.12 10.19 2.85
C LEU A 14 -11.94 10.98 2.27
N ILE A 15 -11.00 10.27 1.66
CA ILE A 15 -9.84 10.88 1.01
C ILE A 15 -10.11 10.92 -0.49
N HIS A 16 -10.00 12.10 -1.08
CA HIS A 16 -10.08 12.28 -2.52
C HIS A 16 -8.70 12.65 -3.04
N ILE A 17 -8.22 11.89 -4.03
CA ILE A 17 -6.87 12.05 -4.58
C ILE A 17 -7.01 12.42 -6.03
N GLU A 18 -6.56 13.62 -6.36
CA GLU A 18 -6.64 14.12 -7.72
C GLU A 18 -5.49 13.57 -8.57
N ASN A 19 -5.78 13.34 -9.86
CA ASN A 19 -4.79 12.99 -10.89
C ASN A 19 -4.02 11.68 -10.68
N MET A 20 -4.46 10.81 -9.76
CA MET A 20 -3.89 9.47 -9.62
C MET A 20 -4.27 8.59 -10.82
N LYS A 21 -3.33 7.77 -11.28
CA LYS A 21 -3.52 6.84 -12.41
C LYS A 21 -3.19 5.43 -11.97
N TYR A 22 -3.87 4.46 -12.58
CA TYR A 22 -3.51 3.07 -12.38
C TYR A 22 -2.20 2.67 -13.11
N PRO A 23 -1.43 1.73 -12.55
CA PRO A 23 -1.52 1.29 -11.15
C PRO A 23 -1.00 2.39 -10.21
N PHE A 24 -1.62 2.50 -9.04
CA PHE A 24 -1.09 3.28 -7.91
C PHE A 24 -1.04 2.41 -6.65
N TYR A 25 -0.34 2.91 -5.63
CA TYR A 25 0.01 2.12 -4.46
C TYR A 25 -0.45 2.84 -3.20
N ILE A 26 -1.06 2.10 -2.27
CA ILE A 26 -1.38 2.60 -0.94
C ILE A 26 -0.33 2.05 0.01
N ILE A 27 0.43 2.95 0.63
CA ILE A 27 1.46 2.63 1.62
C ILE A 27 0.88 2.86 3.01
N GLU A 28 1.00 1.85 3.85
CA GLU A 28 0.64 1.88 5.26
C GLU A 28 1.91 1.67 6.08
N ARG A 29 2.19 2.61 6.98
CA ARG A 29 3.26 2.52 7.95
C ARG A 29 2.66 2.56 9.34
N GLN A 30 3.30 1.90 10.29
CA GLN A 30 2.88 1.97 11.68
C GLN A 30 2.87 3.45 12.13
N GLU A 31 1.77 3.88 12.74
CA GLU A 31 1.59 5.24 13.29
C GLU A 31 1.63 6.40 12.28
N SER A 32 1.55 6.14 10.96
CA SER A 32 1.50 7.19 9.93
C SER A 32 0.19 7.16 9.16
N GLU A 33 -0.18 8.30 8.57
CA GLU A 33 -1.27 8.36 7.60
C GLU A 33 -0.94 7.54 6.35
N PHE A 34 -1.99 7.03 5.68
CA PHE A 34 -1.82 6.35 4.40
C PHE A 34 -1.20 7.29 3.37
N GLN A 35 -0.22 6.78 2.64
CA GLN A 35 0.37 7.47 1.50
C GLN A 35 -0.12 6.82 0.21
N PHE A 36 -0.28 7.64 -0.83
CA PHE A 36 -0.80 7.19 -2.11
C PHE A 36 0.21 7.56 -3.18
N LEU A 37 0.91 6.57 -3.69
CA LEU A 37 2.11 6.75 -4.48
C LEU A 37 1.90 6.25 -5.90
N CYS A 38 2.50 6.95 -6.86
CA CYS A 38 2.72 6.40 -8.19
C CYS A 38 3.97 5.49 -8.22
N LYS A 39 4.19 4.83 -9.35
CA LYS A 39 5.32 3.92 -9.55
C LYS A 39 6.68 4.53 -9.18
N ASP A 40 6.98 5.74 -9.66
CA ASP A 40 8.29 6.37 -9.42
C ASP A 40 8.50 6.75 -7.95
N GLU A 41 7.42 7.09 -7.25
CA GLU A 41 7.44 7.36 -5.81
C GLU A 41 7.66 6.07 -5.01
N VAL A 42 7.12 4.93 -5.45
CA VAL A 42 7.43 3.63 -4.83
C VAL A 42 8.90 3.24 -5.04
N ILE A 43 9.45 3.45 -6.25
CA ILE A 43 10.89 3.23 -6.50
C ILE A 43 11.73 4.10 -5.55
N THR A 44 11.33 5.36 -5.40
CA THR A 44 11.99 6.30 -4.49
C THR A 44 11.87 5.85 -3.04
N LEU A 45 10.72 5.31 -2.63
CA LEU A 45 10.47 4.79 -1.30
C LEU A 45 11.44 3.65 -0.98
N PHE A 46 11.49 2.62 -1.84
CA PHE A 46 12.40 1.48 -1.67
C PHE A 46 13.87 1.91 -1.66
N TYR A 47 14.25 2.87 -2.50
CA TYR A 47 15.62 3.38 -2.54
C TYR A 47 16.07 4.07 -1.23
N HIS A 48 15.14 4.70 -0.51
CA HIS A 48 15.43 5.42 0.74
C HIS A 48 15.07 4.61 2.00
N THR A 49 14.68 3.36 1.86
CA THR A 49 14.44 2.47 3.00
C THR A 49 15.68 1.62 3.24
N ASP A 50 16.23 1.74 4.44
CA ASP A 50 17.35 0.96 4.91
C ASP A 50 16.87 -0.29 5.67
N VAL A 51 17.70 -1.33 5.70
CA VAL A 51 17.44 -2.55 6.48
C VAL A 51 17.48 -2.21 7.98
N SER A 52 16.53 -2.72 8.74
CA SER A 52 16.45 -2.55 10.19
C SER A 52 17.31 -3.58 10.93
N GLU A 53 17.74 -3.26 12.15
CA GLU A 53 18.36 -4.25 13.06
C GLU A 53 17.36 -5.28 13.58
N ASP A 54 16.05 -4.96 13.56
CA ASP A 54 14.99 -5.91 13.88
C ASP A 54 14.73 -6.83 12.68
N GLU A 55 15.02 -8.13 12.85
CA GLU A 55 14.87 -9.15 11.81
C GLU A 55 13.42 -9.31 11.34
N ASP A 56 12.45 -9.03 12.22
CA ASP A 56 11.02 -9.17 11.95
C ASP A 56 10.36 -7.83 11.49
N GLU A 57 11.17 -6.80 11.19
CA GLU A 57 10.67 -5.49 10.77
C GLU A 57 9.83 -5.57 9.49
N VAL A 58 8.63 -4.98 9.55
CA VAL A 58 7.81 -4.66 8.39
C VAL A 58 7.86 -3.14 8.18
N HIS A 59 8.73 -2.70 7.27
CA HIS A 59 8.96 -1.28 6.98
C HIS A 59 7.69 -0.55 6.57
N PHE A 60 6.87 -1.22 5.76
CA PHE A 60 5.55 -0.77 5.37
C PHE A 60 4.75 -1.90 4.73
N ASN A 61 3.42 -1.80 4.79
CA ASN A 61 2.55 -2.57 3.92
C ASN A 61 2.27 -1.79 2.65
N MET A 62 2.18 -2.50 1.53
CA MET A 62 1.86 -1.92 0.24
C MET A 62 0.68 -2.64 -0.40
N ASN A 63 -0.35 -1.88 -0.75
CA ASN A 63 -1.47 -2.38 -1.53
C ASN A 63 -1.37 -1.86 -2.97
N THR A 64 -1.39 -2.76 -3.95
CA THR A 64 -1.39 -2.39 -5.37
C THR A 64 -2.81 -2.23 -5.86
N ILE A 65 -3.13 -1.05 -6.40
CA ILE A 65 -4.43 -0.72 -6.96
C ILE A 65 -4.29 -0.60 -8.47
N ASP A 66 -4.80 -1.58 -9.21
CA ASP A 66 -4.74 -1.65 -10.67
C ASP A 66 -6.03 -1.18 -11.37
N SER A 67 -7.12 -1.08 -10.61
CA SER A 67 -8.45 -0.81 -11.11
C SER A 67 -9.41 -0.35 -10.01
N ASP A 68 -10.57 0.18 -10.42
CA ASP A 68 -11.64 0.53 -9.49
C ASP A 68 -12.15 -0.72 -8.79
N TYR A 69 -12.13 -0.69 -7.47
CA TYR A 69 -12.63 -1.79 -6.69
C TYR A 69 -14.15 -1.73 -6.51
N ARG A 70 -14.83 -2.84 -6.84
CA ARG A 70 -16.29 -2.96 -6.75
C ARG A 70 -16.65 -4.20 -5.94
N PRO A 71 -17.07 -4.05 -4.67
CA PRO A 71 -17.42 -5.21 -3.86
C PRO A 71 -18.62 -5.94 -4.48
N LYS A 72 -18.60 -7.27 -4.46
CA LYS A 72 -19.71 -8.08 -4.99
C LYS A 72 -21.04 -7.83 -4.27
N LYS A 73 -20.96 -7.47 -2.99
CA LYS A 73 -22.11 -7.08 -2.16
C LYS A 73 -21.89 -5.64 -1.67
N PRO A 74 -22.85 -4.73 -1.90
CA PRO A 74 -22.73 -3.38 -1.36
C PRO A 74 -22.55 -3.39 0.17
N GLY A 75 -21.57 -2.64 0.67
CA GLY A 75 -21.29 -2.50 2.10
C GLY A 75 -20.46 -3.63 2.73
N THR A 76 -19.96 -4.59 1.95
CA THR A 76 -18.97 -5.55 2.45
C THR A 76 -17.57 -5.05 2.20
N ASP A 77 -16.70 -5.25 3.20
CA ASP A 77 -15.27 -5.21 2.99
C ASP A 77 -14.88 -6.34 2.01
N ASP A 78 -14.08 -5.99 1.02
CA ASP A 78 -13.57 -6.92 0.02
C ASP A 78 -12.06 -6.61 -0.19
N MET A 79 -11.41 -5.93 0.77
CA MET A 79 -9.98 -5.59 0.78
C MET A 79 -9.06 -6.81 0.71
N GLY A 80 -9.54 -8.01 1.08
CA GLY A 80 -8.78 -9.27 0.93
C GLY A 80 -8.49 -9.68 -0.53
N VAL A 81 -9.09 -9.00 -1.51
CA VAL A 81 -8.79 -9.19 -2.94
C VAL A 81 -7.66 -8.28 -3.41
N LEU A 82 -7.38 -7.19 -2.68
CA LEU A 82 -6.28 -6.30 -3.05
C LEU A 82 -4.97 -7.01 -2.85
N ARG A 83 -4.09 -6.88 -3.84
CA ARG A 83 -2.73 -7.38 -3.73
C ARG A 83 -2.03 -6.61 -2.62
N HIS A 84 -1.68 -7.33 -1.56
CA HIS A 84 -1.07 -6.82 -0.35
C HIS A 84 0.32 -7.45 -0.17
N ASP A 85 1.34 -6.61 -0.06
CA ASP A 85 2.72 -6.99 0.15
C ASP A 85 3.21 -6.39 1.49
N HIS A 86 3.68 -7.23 2.40
CA HIS A 86 4.48 -6.80 3.55
C HIS A 86 5.92 -6.57 3.07
N VAL A 87 6.44 -5.34 3.20
CA VAL A 87 7.81 -5.02 2.81
C VAL A 87 8.72 -5.20 4.02
N THR A 88 9.39 -6.34 4.06
CA THR A 88 10.32 -6.76 5.12
C THR A 88 11.78 -6.41 4.79
N ASN A 89 12.70 -6.63 5.73
CA ASN A 89 14.15 -6.55 5.48
C ASN A 89 14.57 -7.32 4.22
N GLU A 90 14.12 -8.58 4.06
CA GLU A 90 14.41 -9.39 2.87
C GLU A 90 13.99 -8.68 1.58
N CYS A 91 12.84 -7.98 1.58
CA CYS A 91 12.39 -7.24 0.41
C CYS A 91 13.32 -6.05 0.09
N ILE A 92 13.82 -5.37 1.11
CA ILE A 92 14.75 -4.25 0.97
C ILE A 92 16.11 -4.74 0.48
N GLU A 93 16.64 -5.82 1.06
CA GLU A 93 17.91 -6.44 0.63
C GLU A 93 17.84 -6.88 -0.84
N MET A 94 16.79 -7.60 -1.22
CA MET A 94 16.59 -8.03 -2.61
C MET A 94 16.46 -6.83 -3.57
N TYR A 95 15.83 -5.74 -3.15
CA TYR A 95 15.77 -4.52 -3.94
C TYR A 95 17.13 -3.83 -4.06
N GLN A 96 17.95 -3.81 -2.99
CA GLN A 96 19.31 -3.26 -3.04
C GLN A 96 20.22 -4.04 -3.98
N GLU A 97 20.02 -5.36 -4.10
CA GLU A 97 20.78 -6.23 -5.01
C GLU A 97 20.29 -6.16 -6.47
N GLU A 98 18.97 -6.25 -6.71
CA GLU A 98 18.41 -6.39 -8.06
C GLU A 98 17.79 -5.10 -8.62
N GLY A 99 17.59 -4.08 -7.79
CA GLY A 99 16.89 -2.86 -8.13
C GLY A 99 15.43 -3.09 -8.53
N THR A 100 14.94 -2.32 -9.51
CA THR A 100 13.54 -2.38 -9.96
C THR A 100 13.14 -3.73 -10.57
N GLU A 101 14.12 -4.55 -10.97
CA GLU A 101 13.83 -5.87 -11.54
C GLU A 101 13.20 -6.82 -10.50
N PHE A 102 13.59 -6.71 -9.23
CA PHE A 102 12.93 -7.42 -8.13
C PHE A 102 11.43 -7.09 -8.07
N LEU A 103 11.07 -5.81 -8.19
CA LEU A 103 9.68 -5.36 -8.14
C LEU A 103 8.86 -5.89 -9.33
N ASN A 104 9.47 -5.95 -10.52
CA ASN A 104 8.86 -6.56 -11.71
C ASN A 104 8.62 -8.07 -11.50
N LYS A 105 9.62 -8.81 -11.02
CA LYS A 105 9.52 -10.26 -10.75
C LYS A 105 8.44 -10.59 -9.71
N ARG A 106 8.29 -9.72 -8.71
CA ARG A 106 7.25 -9.85 -7.69
C ARG A 106 5.87 -9.49 -8.25
N GLY A 107 5.79 -8.84 -9.41
CA GLY A 107 4.55 -8.42 -10.07
C GLY A 107 3.95 -7.13 -9.51
N ILE A 108 4.75 -6.33 -8.79
CA ILE A 108 4.33 -5.03 -8.26
C ILE A 108 4.16 -4.03 -9.41
N PHE A 109 4.96 -4.19 -10.48
CA PHE A 109 5.03 -3.33 -11.67
C PHE A 109 4.65 -4.06 -12.96
#